data_AF-A0A2V7PMM4-F1
#
_entry.id   AF-A0A2V7PMM4-F1
#
_cell.length_a   1.000
_cell.length_b   1.000
_cell.length_c   1.000
_cell.angle_alpha   90.00
_cell.angle_beta   90.00
_cell.angle_gamma   90.00
#
_symmetry.space_group_name_H-M   'P 1'
#
loop_
_entity.id
_entity.type
_entity.pdbx_description
1 polymer ?
#
loop_
_entity_poly.entity_id
_entity_poly.type
_entity_poly.pdbx_seq_one_letter_code
_entity_poly.pdbx_strand_id
1 'polypeptide(L)'
;MNDVLSERIRRKLDTLADEQAYQVLDYIEFLESKYSQRAAGAPAFQKVAETLEDTMRAGRVPVTIIRGTMDAVGKAGKFLEGLAAAGKAAVEEAKKKPVEETKPTQ
;
A
#
# COMPACT_ATOMS: atom_id res chain seq x y z
N MET A 1 -8.99 -14.18 19.28
CA MET A 1 -8.97 -13.25 20.43
C MET A 1 -10.38 -12.70 20.63
N ASN A 2 -10.85 -12.47 21.86
CA ASN A 2 -12.17 -11.85 22.08
C ASN A 2 -12.11 -10.32 21.92
N ASP A 3 -13.27 -9.67 21.73
CA ASP A 3 -13.34 -8.25 21.38
C ASP A 3 -12.84 -7.33 22.50
N VAL A 4 -13.18 -7.65 23.75
CA VAL A 4 -12.75 -6.88 24.93
C VAL A 4 -11.23 -6.86 25.06
N LEU A 5 -10.57 -8.00 24.83
CA LEU A 5 -9.11 -8.10 24.85
C LEU A 5 -8.49 -7.35 23.66
N SER A 6 -9.07 -7.48 22.48
CA SER A 6 -8.61 -6.77 21.27
C SER A 6 -8.63 -5.26 21.45
N GLU A 7 -9.74 -4.71 21.94
CA GLU A 7 -9.90 -3.29 22.20
C GLU A 7 -8.94 -2.78 23.27
N ARG A 8 -8.73 -3.56 24.34
CA ARG A 8 -7.79 -3.21 25.40
C ARG A 8 -6.35 -3.14 24.88
N ILE A 9 -5.94 -4.07 24.02
CA ILE A 9 -4.60 -4.05 23.39
C ILE A 9 -4.46 -2.82 22.50
N ARG A 10 -5.44 -2.56 21.62
CA ARG A 10 -5.41 -1.41 20.71
C ARG A 10 -5.26 -0.07 21.45
N ARG A 11 -6.04 0.15 22.52
CA ARG A 11 -5.91 1.36 23.35
C ARG A 11 -4.54 1.53 23.99
N LYS A 12 -3.80 0.44 24.26
CA LYS A 12 -2.43 0.53 24.77
C LYS A 12 -1.45 0.90 23.67
N LEU A 13 -1.60 0.29 22.48
CA LEU A 13 -0.77 0.61 21.31
C LEU A 13 -0.91 2.08 20.89
N ASP A 14 -2.14 2.62 20.87
CA ASP A 14 -2.41 4.02 20.47
C ASP A 14 -1.71 5.06 21.36
N THR A 15 -1.24 4.67 22.56
CA THR A 15 -0.58 5.57 23.52
C THR A 15 0.94 5.44 23.56
N LEU A 16 1.51 4.48 22.82
CA LEU A 16 2.95 4.28 22.78
C LEU A 16 3.61 5.29 21.83
N ALA A 17 4.86 5.67 22.13
CA ALA A 17 5.67 6.32 21.11
C ALA A 17 6.19 5.26 20.13
N ASP A 18 6.57 5.71 18.94
CA ASP A 18 6.92 4.82 17.81
C ASP A 18 8.01 3.80 18.19
N GLU A 19 9.03 4.22 18.94
CA GLU A 19 10.10 3.33 19.40
C GLU A 19 9.58 2.15 20.22
N GLN A 20 8.62 2.36 21.14
CA GLN A 20 8.03 1.27 21.90
C GLN A 20 7.04 0.45 21.06
N ALA A 21 6.35 1.08 20.11
CA ALA A 21 5.48 0.35 19.18
C ALA A 21 6.28 -0.65 18.32
N TYR A 22 7.46 -0.26 17.85
CA TYR A 22 8.39 -1.16 17.16
C TYR A 22 8.86 -2.30 18.05
N GLN A 23 9.20 -2.04 19.32
CA GLN A 23 9.56 -3.13 20.25
C GLN A 23 8.41 -4.14 20.46
N VAL A 24 7.17 -3.66 20.47
CA VAL A 24 5.99 -4.54 20.55
C VAL A 24 5.85 -5.37 19.28
N LEU A 25 6.09 -4.77 18.11
CA LEU A 25 6.10 -5.49 16.83
C LEU A 25 7.17 -6.60 16.83
N ASP A 26 8.41 -6.29 17.21
CA ASP A 26 9.51 -7.26 17.32
C ASP A 26 9.13 -8.45 18.22
N TYR A 27 8.45 -8.18 19.34
CA TYR A 27 8.02 -9.22 20.25
C TYR A 27 6.93 -10.11 19.65
N ILE A 28 6.00 -9.54 18.87
CA ILE A 28 4.98 -10.30 18.15
C ILE A 28 5.65 -11.21 17.11
N GLU A 29 6.59 -10.68 16.32
CA GLU A 29 7.36 -11.47 15.34
C GLU A 29 8.16 -12.60 16.02
N PHE A 30 8.75 -12.33 17.18
CA PHE A 30 9.39 -13.37 17.98
C PHE A 30 8.40 -14.47 18.40
N LEU A 31 7.22 -14.10 18.90
CA LEU A 31 6.19 -15.06 19.27
C LEU A 31 5.73 -15.88 18.06
N GLU A 32 5.58 -15.26 16.89
CA GLU A 32 5.26 -15.95 15.65
C GLU A 32 6.37 -16.94 15.27
N SER A 33 7.65 -16.55 15.34
CA SER A 33 8.77 -17.45 15.05
C SER A 33 8.80 -18.70 15.96
N LYS A 34 8.37 -18.54 17.22
CA LYS A 34 8.44 -19.57 18.25
C LYS A 34 7.20 -20.47 18.30
N TYR A 35 6.03 -19.92 18.01
CA TYR A 35 4.74 -20.59 18.22
C TYR A 35 3.93 -20.79 16.94
N SER A 36 4.33 -20.27 15.77
CA SER A 36 3.62 -20.55 14.52
C SER A 36 3.90 -21.98 14.04
N GLN A 37 3.00 -22.90 14.37
CA GLN A 37 2.90 -24.16 13.63
C GLN A 37 2.29 -23.84 12.25
N ARG A 38 3.16 -23.64 11.25
CA ARG A 38 2.83 -23.45 9.82
C ARG A 38 2.40 -22.02 9.46
N ALA A 39 3.27 -21.34 8.71
CA ALA A 39 3.01 -20.06 8.07
C ALA A 39 1.68 -20.09 7.28
N ALA A 40 0.66 -19.42 7.80
CA ALA A 40 -0.46 -18.97 6.99
C ALA A 40 0.05 -17.79 6.17
N GLY A 41 0.23 -18.02 4.87
CA GLY A 41 1.04 -17.20 3.97
C GLY A 41 0.74 -15.70 3.98
N ALA A 42 1.79 -14.91 4.18
CA ALA A 42 1.87 -13.58 3.61
C ALA A 42 1.91 -13.72 2.06
N PRO A 43 1.06 -13.00 1.31
CA PRO A 43 1.09 -13.03 -0.14
C PRO A 43 2.46 -12.52 -0.62
N ALA A 44 3.02 -13.17 -1.65
CA ALA A 44 4.38 -12.97 -2.15
C ALA A 44 4.78 -11.51 -2.46
N PHE A 45 3.82 -10.58 -2.52
CA PHE A 45 4.05 -9.14 -2.67
C PHE A 45 4.58 -8.43 -1.41
N GLN A 46 4.28 -8.89 -0.19
CA GLN A 46 4.81 -8.27 1.04
C GLN A 46 6.31 -8.49 1.20
N LYS A 47 6.80 -9.68 0.83
CA LYS A 47 8.23 -10.00 0.83
C LYS A 47 9.07 -9.09 -0.09
N VAL A 48 8.49 -8.58 -1.18
CA VAL A 48 9.20 -7.67 -2.10
C VAL A 48 9.36 -6.27 -1.49
N ALA A 49 8.36 -5.79 -0.75
CA ALA A 49 8.44 -4.53 -0.02
C ALA A 49 9.45 -4.62 1.14
N GLU A 50 9.40 -5.72 1.90
CA GLU A 50 10.35 -6.02 2.98
C GLU A 50 11.80 -6.12 2.48
N THR A 51 12.02 -6.77 1.32
CA THR A 51 13.36 -6.88 0.71
C THR A 51 13.88 -5.52 0.22
N LEU A 52 12.99 -4.64 -0.26
CA LEU A 52 13.36 -3.29 -0.71
C LEU A 52 13.73 -2.40 0.49
N GLU A 53 12.97 -2.50 1.57
CA GLU A 53 13.23 -1.81 2.84
C GLU A 53 14.54 -2.28 3.48
N ASP A 54 14.80 -3.59 3.51
CA ASP A 54 16.06 -4.15 4.01
C ASP A 54 17.27 -3.75 3.14
N THR A 55 17.10 -3.65 1.81
CA THR A 55 18.16 -3.18 0.91
C THR A 55 18.47 -1.69 1.13
N MET A 56 17.45 -0.87 1.38
CA MET A 56 17.62 0.55 1.70
C MET A 56 18.30 0.76 3.06
N ARG A 57 18.00 -0.10 4.04
CA ARG A 57 18.62 -0.10 5.37
C ARG A 57 20.07 -0.58 5.33
N ALA A 58 20.36 -1.64 4.57
CA ALA A 58 21.71 -2.19 4.41
C ALA A 58 22.65 -1.22 3.65
N GLY A 59 22.12 -0.41 2.73
CA GLY A 59 22.88 0.57 1.94
C GLY A 59 23.27 1.87 2.67
N ARG A 60 22.85 2.07 3.94
CA ARG A 60 23.03 3.34 4.70
C ARG A 60 22.62 4.59 3.90
N VAL A 61 21.53 4.51 3.15
CA VAL A 61 21.02 5.68 2.42
C VAL A 61 20.45 6.68 3.44
N PRO A 62 20.93 7.94 3.49
CA PRO A 62 20.46 8.91 4.48
C PRO A 62 18.95 9.17 4.37
N VAL A 63 18.24 9.01 5.49
CA VAL A 63 16.78 9.24 5.66
C VAL A 63 16.36 10.66 5.23
N THR A 64 17.31 11.59 5.13
CA THR A 64 17.11 12.97 4.66
C THR A 64 16.65 13.07 3.19
N ILE A 65 16.72 11.99 2.40
CA ILE A 65 16.20 11.96 1.00
C ILE A 65 14.72 11.50 0.93
N ILE A 66 14.10 11.06 2.02
CA ILE A 66 12.72 10.53 1.98
C ILE A 66 11.66 11.64 1.77
N ARG A 67 11.95 12.89 2.15
CA ARG A 67 11.02 14.01 1.91
C ARG A 67 10.89 14.39 0.43
N GLY A 68 11.97 14.22 -0.35
CA GLY A 68 11.98 14.55 -1.78
C GLY A 68 11.22 13.56 -2.66
N THR A 69 11.05 12.31 -2.21
CA THR A 69 10.36 11.26 -2.98
C THR A 69 8.86 11.19 -2.68
N MET A 70 8.40 11.56 -1.48
CA MET A 70 6.96 11.68 -1.21
C MET A 70 6.28 12.72 -2.12
N ASP A 71 6.96 13.83 -2.42
CA ASP A 71 6.46 14.83 -3.38
C ASP A 71 6.46 14.30 -4.84
N ALA A 72 7.45 13.48 -5.21
CA ALA A 72 7.51 12.87 -6.54
C ALA A 72 6.46 11.77 -6.73
N VAL A 73 6.23 10.93 -5.71
CA VAL A 73 5.18 9.91 -5.68
C VAL A 73 3.79 10.57 -5.65
N GLY A 74 3.62 11.65 -4.90
CA GLY A 74 2.39 12.45 -4.92
C GLY A 74 2.10 13.08 -6.28
N LYS A 75 3.12 13.58 -6.98
CA LYS A 75 2.99 14.10 -8.36
C LYS A 75 2.70 12.99 -9.37
N ALA A 76 3.34 11.83 -9.25
CA ALA A 76 3.08 10.66 -10.09
C ALA A 76 1.66 10.11 -9.89
N GLY A 77 1.18 10.06 -8.64
CA GLY A 77 -0.19 9.67 -8.31
C GLY A 77 -1.22 10.60 -8.94
N LYS A 78 -1.04 11.93 -8.81
CA LYS A 78 -1.93 12.92 -9.45
C LYS A 78 -1.91 12.85 -10.98
N PHE A 79 -0.76 12.55 -11.60
CA PHE A 79 -0.66 12.36 -13.05
C PHE A 79 -1.41 11.10 -13.51
N LEU A 80 -1.26 9.98 -12.79
CA LEU A 80 -1.97 8.73 -13.08
C LEU A 80 -3.48 8.86 -12.87
N GLU A 81 -3.91 9.56 -11.81
CA GLU A 81 -5.32 9.89 -11.58
C GLU A 81 -5.89 10.76 -12.72
N GLY A 82 -5.13 11.76 -13.18
CA GLY A 82 -5.50 12.59 -14.33
C GLY A 82 -5.64 11.80 -15.64
N LEU A 83 -4.72 10.87 -15.90
CA LEU A 83 -4.78 9.99 -17.07
C LEU A 83 -5.98 9.03 -17.00
N ALA A 84 -6.24 8.46 -15.82
CA ALA A 84 -7.37 7.56 -15.60
C ALA A 84 -8.71 8.29 -15.74
N ALA A 85 -8.80 9.53 -15.24
CA ALA A 85 -9.98 10.38 -15.39
C ALA A 85 -10.23 10.75 -16.86
N ALA A 86 -9.18 11.12 -17.61
CA ALA A 86 -9.27 11.40 -19.05
C ALA A 86 -9.69 10.15 -19.86
N GLY A 87 -9.14 8.99 -19.52
CA GLY A 87 -9.52 7.71 -20.15
C GLY A 87 -11.00 7.37 -19.88
N LYS A 88 -11.48 7.56 -18.65
CA LYS A 88 -12.91 7.38 -18.33
C LYS A 88 -13.81 8.35 -19.11
N ALA A 89 -13.41 9.61 -19.23
CA ALA A 89 -14.15 10.60 -19.99
C ALA A 89 -14.20 10.26 -21.49
N ALA A 90 -13.09 9.80 -22.09
CA ALA A 90 -13.06 9.37 -23.49
C ALA A 90 -13.95 8.13 -23.74
N VAL A 91 -13.99 7.17 -22.80
CA VAL A 91 -14.89 6.01 -22.87
C VAL A 91 -16.34 6.43 -22.70
N GLU A 92 -16.63 7.40 -21.84
CA GLU A 92 -17.99 7.92 -21.66
C GLU A 92 -18.46 8.72 -22.88
N GLU A 93 -17.58 9.51 -23.50
CA GLU A 93 -17.85 10.18 -24.79
C GLU A 93 -18.03 9.18 -25.93
N ALA A 94 -17.23 8.11 -25.98
CA ALA A 94 -17.38 7.03 -26.95
C ALA A 94 -18.68 6.24 -26.73
N LYS A 95 -19.14 6.11 -25.47
CA LYS A 95 -20.46 5.53 -25.16
C LYS A 95 -21.62 6.49 -25.45
N LYS A 96 -21.41 7.80 -25.30
CA LYS A 96 -22.40 8.85 -25.61
C LYS A 96 -22.53 9.14 -27.10
N LYS A 97 -21.53 8.80 -27.92
CA LYS A 97 -21.66 8.77 -29.39
C LYS A 97 -22.13 7.38 -29.83
N PRO A 98 -23.44 7.14 -30.02
CA PRO A 98 -23.85 6.03 -30.84
C PRO A 98 -23.26 6.22 -32.24
N VAL A 99 -22.55 5.18 -32.67
CA VAL A 99 -22.17 4.84 -34.04
C VAL A 99 -23.02 5.59 -35.08
N GLU A 100 -22.45 6.66 -35.63
CA GLU A 100 -22.81 7.11 -36.97
C GLU A 100 -21.90 6.37 -37.94
N GLU A 101 -22.21 5.09 -38.18
CA GLU A 101 -21.79 4.38 -39.39
C GLU A 101 -23.04 4.09 -40.21
N THR A 102 -23.20 4.89 -41.26
CA THR A 102 -23.30 4.41 -42.64
C THR A 102 -24.20 3.20 -42.88
N LYS A 103 -25.44 3.46 -43.30
CA LYS A 103 -26.15 2.54 -44.19
C LYS A 103 -25.75 2.83 -45.64
N PRO A 104 -25.25 1.86 -46.42
CA PRO A 104 -25.38 1.92 -47.86
C PRO A 104 -26.82 1.49 -48.21
N THR A 105 -27.57 2.36 -48.87
CA THR A 105 -28.79 1.97 -49.58
C THR A 105 -28.96 2.89 -50.78
N GLN A 106 -28.43 2.45 -51.92
CA GLN A 106 -29.19 2.26 -53.16
C GLN A 106 -28.35 1.44 -54.14
#